data_AF-A0A822FYF2-F1
#
_entry.id   AF-A0A822FYF2-F1
#
_cell.length_a   1.000
_cell.length_b   1.000
_cell.length_c   1.000
_cell.angle_alpha   90.00
_cell.angle_beta   90.00
_cell.angle_gamma   90.00
#
_symmetry.space_group_name_H-M   'P 1'
#
loop_
_entity.id
_entity.type
_entity.pdbx_description
1 polymer ?
#
loop_
_entity_poly.entity_id
_entity_poly.type
_entity_poly.pdbx_seq_one_letter_code
_entity_poly.pdbx_strand_id
1 'polypeptide(L)'
;MAHFSYRANLWALKQLGVDLVLATTAVGSLSEDFKRGTLVVFGIDFVYSIIHFHQNFDYNLDNFIDMTKHRPNTFYDHEPGHLEGVMHMSMHPPYDRELRQLLIQSCAETPDVTYKEKSTVVVIEGPNFSTYAENKVFISWGCTTIGMTQTPETILAKELGLAYGA
;
A
#
# COMPACT_ATOMS: atom_id res chain seq x y z
N MET A 1 -5.56 -20.28 12.19
CA MET A 1 -5.72 -18.91 11.64
C MET A 1 -5.20 -18.94 10.22
N ALA A 2 -5.88 -18.32 9.25
CA ALA A 2 -5.41 -18.33 7.87
C ALA A 2 -4.07 -17.57 7.78
N HIS A 3 -2.97 -18.30 7.74
CA HIS A 3 -1.64 -17.73 7.49
C HIS A 3 -1.55 -17.44 6.00
N PHE A 4 -1.79 -16.19 5.60
CA PHE A 4 -1.60 -15.76 4.22
C PHE A 4 -0.09 -15.70 3.94
N SER A 5 0.41 -16.49 3.00
CA SER A 5 1.83 -16.55 2.68
C SER A 5 2.17 -15.54 1.58
N TYR A 6 2.32 -14.26 1.95
CA TYR A 6 2.66 -13.18 1.01
C TYR A 6 3.95 -13.47 0.22
N ARG A 7 4.96 -14.06 0.88
CA ARG A 7 6.21 -14.47 0.24
C ARG A 7 5.99 -15.51 -0.85
N ALA A 8 5.24 -16.58 -0.54
CA ALA A 8 4.98 -17.64 -1.52
C ALA A 8 4.15 -17.12 -2.70
N ASN A 9 3.16 -16.27 -2.45
CA ASN A 9 2.32 -15.68 -3.49
C ASN A 9 3.17 -14.87 -4.48
N LEU A 10 3.96 -13.92 -3.97
CA LEU A 10 4.77 -13.05 -4.81
C LEU A 10 5.94 -13.78 -5.48
N TRP A 11 6.54 -14.74 -4.78
CA TRP A 11 7.57 -15.59 -5.37
C TRP A 11 7.02 -16.44 -6.52
N ALA A 12 5.83 -17.02 -6.36
CA ALA A 12 5.18 -17.79 -7.42
C ALA A 12 4.90 -16.92 -8.66
N LEU A 13 4.41 -15.69 -8.48
CA LEU A 13 4.21 -14.74 -9.59
C LEU A 13 5.54 -14.41 -10.27
N LYS A 14 6.60 -14.15 -9.50
CA LYS A 14 7.93 -13.90 -10.05
C LYS A 14 8.46 -15.07 -10.86
N GLN A 15 8.29 -16.30 -10.36
CA GLN A 15 8.70 -17.53 -11.06
C GLN A 15 7.93 -17.77 -12.35
N LEU A 16 6.67 -17.30 -12.43
CA LEU A 16 5.89 -17.32 -13.66
C LEU A 16 6.30 -16.24 -14.67
N GLY A 17 7.29 -15.40 -14.34
CA GLY A 17 7.76 -14.32 -15.22
C GLY A 17 6.84 -13.11 -15.25
N VAL A 18 6.02 -12.90 -14.21
CA VAL A 18 5.20 -11.71 -14.07
C VAL A 18 6.10 -10.51 -13.75
N ASP A 19 5.87 -9.39 -14.46
CA ASP A 19 6.56 -8.12 -14.22
C ASP A 19 5.75 -7.15 -13.32
N LEU A 20 4.44 -7.38 -13.22
CA LEU A 20 3.49 -6.45 -12.64
C LEU A 20 2.41 -7.15 -11.81
N VAL A 21 2.10 -6.58 -10.65
CA VAL A 21 1.08 -7.06 -9.73
C VAL A 21 0.05 -5.96 -9.48
N LEU A 22 -1.21 -6.27 -9.80
CA LEU A 22 -2.38 -5.50 -9.40
C LEU A 22 -3.05 -6.21 -8.23
N ALA A 23 -3.06 -5.56 -7.08
CA ALA A 23 -3.74 -6.04 -5.89
C ALA A 23 -5.06 -5.28 -5.70
N THR A 24 -6.04 -5.92 -5.07
CA THR A 24 -7.25 -5.26 -4.61
C THR A 24 -7.43 -5.56 -3.13
N THR A 25 -7.81 -4.55 -2.36
CA THR A 25 -8.02 -4.72 -0.92
C THR A 25 -9.25 -3.94 -0.45
N ALA A 26 -10.04 -4.58 0.42
CA ALA A 26 -11.08 -3.89 1.14
C ALA A 26 -10.45 -3.09 2.29
N VAL A 27 -10.83 -1.82 2.42
CA VAL A 27 -10.39 -0.94 3.52
C VAL A 27 -11.59 -0.29 4.21
N GLY A 28 -11.43 -0.01 5.50
CA GLY A 28 -12.32 0.85 6.24
C GLY A 28 -11.95 2.32 6.02
N SER A 29 -12.95 3.20 5.97
CA SER A 29 -12.69 4.64 5.97
C SER A 29 -12.47 5.16 7.39
N LEU A 30 -11.48 6.03 7.55
CA LEU A 30 -11.24 6.85 8.74
C LEU A 30 -11.59 8.33 8.52
N SER A 31 -12.07 8.70 7.33
CA SER A 31 -12.44 10.07 6.94
C SER A 31 -13.83 10.13 6.30
N GLU A 32 -14.58 11.19 6.56
CA GLU A 32 -15.91 11.41 5.97
C GLU A 32 -15.85 11.63 4.44
N ASP A 33 -14.68 11.98 3.90
CA ASP A 33 -14.47 12.20 2.47
C ASP A 33 -14.50 10.91 1.63
N PHE A 34 -14.43 9.74 2.27
CA PHE A 34 -14.43 8.43 1.63
C PHE A 34 -15.73 7.71 1.97
N LYS A 35 -16.69 7.77 1.04
CA LYS A 35 -17.98 7.08 1.17
C LYS A 35 -17.82 5.60 0.82
N ARG A 36 -18.73 4.75 1.32
CA ARG A 36 -18.80 3.34 0.92
C ARG A 36 -18.92 3.23 -0.61
N GLY A 37 -18.17 2.29 -1.20
CA GLY A 37 -18.10 2.11 -2.65
C GLY A 37 -17.10 3.00 -3.36
N THR A 38 -16.42 3.92 -2.64
CA THR A 38 -15.31 4.69 -3.21
C THR A 38 -14.10 3.79 -3.40
N LEU A 39 -13.56 3.72 -4.62
CA LEU A 39 -12.26 3.12 -4.88
C LEU A 39 -11.14 4.06 -4.43
N VAL A 40 -10.03 3.48 -3.99
CA VAL A 40 -8.85 4.25 -3.60
C VAL A 40 -7.70 3.69 -4.40
N VAL A 41 -7.00 4.55 -5.14
CA VAL A 41 -5.74 4.19 -5.76
C VAL A 41 -4.63 4.69 -4.84
N PHE A 42 -3.85 3.77 -4.26
CA PHE A 42 -2.83 4.14 -3.29
C PHE A 42 -1.55 4.66 -3.96
N GLY A 43 -0.88 5.64 -3.32
CA GLY A 43 0.45 6.12 -3.72
C GLY A 43 0.56 7.62 -3.95
N ILE A 44 1.79 8.13 -4.02
CA ILE A 44 2.08 9.58 -3.98
C ILE A 44 1.67 10.33 -5.23
N ASP A 45 1.06 11.50 -5.03
CA ASP A 45 0.89 12.51 -6.05
C ASP A 45 2.02 13.56 -6.01
N PHE A 46 3.07 13.36 -6.82
CA PHE A 46 4.23 14.26 -6.88
C PHE A 46 4.02 15.50 -7.77
N VAL A 47 2.88 15.62 -8.47
CA VAL A 47 2.69 16.66 -9.50
C VAL A 47 2.67 18.09 -8.92
N TYR A 48 2.50 18.27 -7.60
CA TYR A 48 2.48 19.59 -6.96
C TYR A 48 3.82 20.13 -6.46
N SER A 49 4.91 19.34 -6.42
CA SER A 49 6.16 19.75 -5.75
C SER A 49 7.08 20.66 -6.58
N ILE A 50 7.00 20.66 -7.92
CA ILE A 50 7.99 21.37 -8.76
C ILE A 50 7.65 22.86 -9.00
N ILE A 51 6.40 23.29 -8.78
CA ILE A 51 5.95 24.66 -9.13
C ILE A 51 5.83 25.58 -7.89
N HIS A 52 5.81 25.04 -6.67
CA HIS A 52 5.60 25.82 -5.44
C HIS A 52 6.81 25.71 -4.49
N PHE A 53 7.93 26.31 -4.90
CA PHE A 53 9.18 26.28 -4.14
C PHE A 53 9.15 27.08 -2.81
N HIS A 54 8.01 27.67 -2.40
CA HIS A 54 8.01 28.65 -1.31
C HIS A 54 6.82 28.69 -0.32
N GLN A 55 5.86 27.77 -0.33
CA GLN A 55 4.82 27.72 0.72
C GLN A 55 4.39 26.27 0.96
N ASN A 56 4.76 25.72 2.12
CA ASN A 56 4.32 24.43 2.66
C ASN A 56 4.53 23.23 1.73
N PHE A 57 5.61 22.48 1.96
CA PHE A 57 5.68 21.09 1.49
C PHE A 57 4.43 20.36 2.01
N ASP A 58 3.47 20.14 1.13
CA ASP A 58 2.30 19.32 1.41
C ASP A 58 2.78 17.86 1.41
N TYR A 59 3.39 17.43 2.53
CA TYR A 59 3.76 16.05 2.79
C TYR A 59 2.53 15.17 3.04
N ASN A 60 1.48 15.31 2.23
CA ASN A 60 0.44 14.29 2.14
C ASN A 60 1.06 13.07 1.43
N LEU A 61 1.81 12.34 2.25
CA LEU A 61 2.50 11.10 1.98
C LEU A 61 1.45 10.00 1.80
N ASP A 62 0.92 9.84 0.59
CA ASP A 62 0.07 8.71 0.22
C ASP A 62 0.87 7.40 0.32
N ASN A 63 0.95 6.88 1.53
CA ASN A 63 1.79 5.76 1.93
C ASN A 63 0.96 4.79 2.79
N PHE A 64 1.59 3.71 3.22
CA PHE A 64 1.05 2.90 4.30
C PHE A 64 1.77 3.22 5.62
N ILE A 65 1.06 3.07 6.74
CA ILE A 65 1.65 2.93 8.07
C ILE A 65 1.51 1.47 8.46
N ASP A 66 2.63 0.79 8.67
CA ASP A 66 2.64 -0.63 9.02
C ASP A 66 2.54 -0.82 10.53
N MET A 67 1.42 -1.38 10.98
CA MET A 67 1.19 -1.79 12.37
C MET A 67 1.17 -3.32 12.52
N THR A 68 1.59 -4.04 11.49
CA THR A 68 1.75 -5.50 11.52
C THR A 68 3.01 -5.88 12.30
N LYS A 69 3.02 -7.07 12.91
CA LYS A 69 4.03 -7.53 13.87
C LYS A 69 4.46 -8.97 13.65
N HIS A 70 3.59 -9.81 13.11
CA HIS A 70 3.80 -11.27 13.09
C HIS A 70 4.00 -11.82 11.68
N ARG A 71 4.27 -10.95 10.71
CA ARG A 71 4.32 -11.29 9.30
C ARG A 71 5.76 -11.23 8.81
N PRO A 72 6.31 -12.32 8.25
CA PRO A 72 7.59 -12.25 7.55
C PRO A 72 7.51 -11.26 6.39
N ASN A 73 8.34 -10.22 6.44
CA ASN A 73 8.24 -9.05 5.57
C ASN A 73 9.44 -8.89 4.62
N THR A 74 10.36 -9.85 4.59
CA THR A 74 11.50 -9.89 3.68
C THR A 74 11.77 -11.30 3.18
N PHE A 75 12.38 -11.40 2.00
CA PHE A 75 12.98 -12.63 1.47
C PHE A 75 14.40 -12.87 1.98
N TYR A 76 14.99 -11.91 2.69
CA TYR A 76 16.37 -11.93 3.19
C TYR A 76 16.39 -12.13 4.71
N ASP A 77 15.95 -13.31 5.17
CA ASP A 77 15.78 -13.63 6.60
C ASP A 77 16.77 -14.68 7.12
N HIS A 78 17.76 -15.07 6.30
CA HIS A 78 18.77 -16.11 6.61
C HIS A 78 18.22 -17.52 6.83
N GLU A 79 16.94 -17.78 6.52
CA GLU A 79 16.40 -19.13 6.59
C GLU A 79 16.91 -20.00 5.43
N PRO A 80 17.11 -21.32 5.63
CA PRO A 80 17.57 -22.22 4.57
C PRO A 80 16.64 -22.19 3.33
N GLY A 81 17.21 -21.88 2.17
CA GLY A 81 16.48 -21.80 0.90
C GLY A 81 15.87 -20.42 0.60
N HIS A 82 16.04 -19.44 1.47
CA HIS A 82 15.72 -18.04 1.21
C HIS A 82 16.93 -17.25 0.69
N LEU A 83 16.74 -15.99 0.33
CA LEU A 83 17.80 -15.17 -0.26
C LEU A 83 18.86 -14.81 0.80
N GLU A 84 20.13 -14.84 0.38
CA GLU A 84 21.25 -14.48 1.25
C GLU A 84 21.47 -12.95 1.30
N GLY A 85 22.03 -12.47 2.41
CA GLY A 85 22.39 -11.06 2.61
C GLY A 85 21.37 -10.29 3.46
N VAL A 86 21.50 -8.96 3.46
CA VAL A 86 20.59 -8.04 4.15
C VAL A 86 20.12 -7.00 3.14
N MET A 87 18.80 -6.87 2.99
CA MET A 87 18.19 -5.94 2.06
C MET A 87 17.55 -4.77 2.80
N HIS A 88 18.13 -3.58 2.66
CA HIS A 88 17.56 -2.33 3.18
C HIS A 88 17.03 -1.50 2.02
N MET A 89 15.75 -1.66 1.70
CA MET A 89 15.13 -0.94 0.60
C MET A 89 14.49 0.36 1.03
N SER A 90 14.61 1.39 0.19
CA SER A 90 13.74 2.56 0.30
C SER A 90 12.33 2.15 -0.06
N MET A 91 11.39 2.30 0.86
CA MET A 91 9.96 2.11 0.59
C MET A 91 9.31 3.33 -0.06
N HIS A 92 10.05 4.42 -0.31
CA HIS A 92 9.52 5.57 -1.02
C HIS A 92 9.92 5.56 -2.51
N PRO A 93 8.97 5.76 -3.46
CA PRO A 93 7.53 5.55 -3.29
C PRO A 93 7.19 4.05 -3.11
N PRO A 94 6.11 3.68 -2.40
CA PRO A 94 5.81 2.26 -2.14
C PRO A 94 5.10 1.57 -3.32
N TYR A 95 4.38 2.34 -4.13
CA TYR A 95 3.66 1.85 -5.31
C TYR A 95 4.36 2.32 -6.58
N ASP A 96 4.20 1.54 -7.65
CA ASP A 96 4.74 1.89 -8.96
C ASP A 96 4.00 3.10 -9.55
N ARG A 97 4.76 4.06 -10.07
CA ARG A 97 4.24 5.35 -10.53
C ARG A 97 3.41 5.20 -11.80
N GLU A 98 3.91 4.44 -12.76
CA GLU A 98 3.26 4.28 -14.06
C GLU A 98 1.97 3.49 -13.89
N LEU A 99 2.02 2.41 -13.10
CA LEU A 99 0.86 1.60 -12.81
C LEU A 99 -0.23 2.37 -12.05
N ARG A 100 0.17 3.20 -11.09
CA ARG A 100 -0.77 4.10 -10.39
C ARG A 100 -1.47 5.04 -11.37
N GLN A 101 -0.73 5.64 -12.30
CA GLN A 101 -1.32 6.55 -13.30
C GLN A 101 -2.32 5.81 -14.20
N LEU A 102 -2.00 4.59 -14.62
CA LEU A 102 -2.91 3.74 -15.39
C LEU A 102 -4.17 3.38 -14.60
N LEU A 103 -4.06 3.08 -13.31
CA LEU A 103 -5.22 2.84 -12.44
C LEU A 103 -6.11 4.07 -12.30
N ILE A 104 -5.51 5.25 -12.09
CA ILE A 104 -6.24 6.53 -11.99
C ILE A 104 -6.97 6.82 -13.30
N GLN A 105 -6.28 6.70 -14.43
CA GLN A 105 -6.86 6.91 -15.75
C GLN A 105 -8.01 5.92 -15.99
N SER A 106 -7.83 4.65 -15.62
CA SER A 106 -8.87 3.63 -15.78
C SER A 106 -10.12 3.96 -14.95
N CYS A 107 -9.93 4.48 -13.72
CA CYS A 107 -11.06 4.95 -12.91
C CYS A 107 -11.75 6.15 -13.53
N ALA A 108 -11.00 7.11 -14.09
CA ALA A 108 -11.55 8.31 -14.73
C ALA A 108 -12.35 7.99 -16.01
N GLU A 109 -11.95 6.96 -16.75
CA GLU A 109 -12.61 6.52 -17.97
C GLU A 109 -13.82 5.60 -17.72
N THR A 110 -13.97 5.06 -16.50
CA THR A 110 -15.06 4.14 -16.15
C THR A 110 -16.27 4.92 -15.64
N PRO A 111 -17.44 4.85 -16.33
CA PRO A 111 -18.65 5.50 -15.86
C PRO A 111 -19.09 5.00 -14.48
N ASP A 112 -19.69 5.89 -13.69
CA ASP A 112 -20.29 5.60 -12.38
C ASP A 112 -19.31 5.10 -11.29
N VAL A 113 -17.99 5.19 -11.52
CA VAL A 113 -16.98 4.89 -10.50
C VAL A 113 -16.63 6.16 -9.71
N THR A 114 -16.86 6.11 -8.40
CA THR A 114 -16.30 7.11 -7.47
C THR A 114 -14.94 6.64 -7.00
N TYR A 115 -13.90 7.47 -7.16
CA TYR A 115 -12.56 7.12 -6.72
C TYR A 115 -11.84 8.29 -6.03
N LYS A 116 -10.79 7.96 -5.28
CA LYS A 116 -9.84 8.89 -4.67
C LYS A 116 -8.44 8.49 -5.08
N GLU A 117 -7.65 9.49 -5.44
CA GLU A 117 -6.25 9.30 -5.87
C GLU A 117 -5.27 9.36 -4.70
N LYS A 118 -5.76 9.74 -3.51
CA LYS A 118 -4.94 10.02 -2.33
C LYS A 118 -5.50 9.28 -1.14
N SER A 119 -4.64 8.59 -0.41
CA SER A 119 -4.97 7.96 0.87
C SER A 119 -3.71 7.45 1.55
N THR A 120 -3.55 7.81 2.82
CA THR A 120 -2.67 7.10 3.75
C THR A 120 -3.43 5.98 4.44
N VAL A 121 -2.98 4.74 4.24
CA VAL A 121 -3.59 3.55 4.83
C VAL A 121 -2.81 3.07 6.04
N VAL A 122 -3.45 2.90 7.19
CA VAL A 122 -2.85 2.13 8.28
C VAL A 122 -3.16 0.65 8.09
N VAL A 123 -2.14 -0.19 8.12
CA VAL A 123 -2.31 -1.64 7.99
C VAL A 123 -2.14 -2.28 9.35
N ILE A 124 -3.23 -2.80 9.91
CA ILE A 124 -3.23 -3.47 11.22
C ILE A 124 -3.10 -4.99 11.07
N GLU A 125 -2.69 -5.66 12.14
CA GLU A 125 -2.50 -7.11 12.15
C GLU A 125 -3.81 -7.90 11.91
N GLY A 126 -4.92 -7.44 12.49
CA GLY A 126 -6.15 -8.24 12.55
C GLY A 126 -6.04 -9.43 13.52
N PRO A 127 -7.01 -10.36 13.53
CA PRO A 127 -8.24 -10.36 12.72
C PRO A 127 -9.33 -9.42 13.25
N ASN A 128 -9.16 -8.92 14.48
CA ASN A 128 -10.11 -8.00 15.07
C ASN A 128 -10.02 -6.63 14.39
N PHE A 129 -11.17 -5.97 14.27
CA PHE A 129 -11.21 -4.56 13.91
C PHE A 129 -10.61 -3.71 15.04
N SER A 130 -10.12 -2.53 14.65
CA SER A 130 -9.64 -1.53 15.60
C SER A 130 -10.77 -1.02 16.50
N THR A 131 -10.39 -0.69 17.73
CA THR A 131 -11.22 0.05 18.67
C THR A 131 -11.39 1.50 18.21
N TYR A 132 -12.39 2.19 18.77
CA TYR A 132 -12.58 3.62 18.54
C TYR A 132 -11.38 4.47 18.97
N ALA A 133 -10.70 4.08 20.05
CA ALA A 133 -9.51 4.76 20.55
C ALA A 133 -8.32 4.63 19.57
N GLU A 134 -8.09 3.44 19.03
CA GLU A 134 -7.07 3.22 17.99
C GLU A 134 -7.37 4.03 16.74
N ASN A 135 -8.63 4.07 16.29
CA ASN A 135 -9.03 4.89 15.14
C ASN A 135 -8.73 6.38 15.35
N LYS A 136 -8.99 6.92 16.55
CA LYS A 136 -8.64 8.31 16.89
C LYS A 136 -7.14 8.59 16.76
N VAL A 137 -6.30 7.62 17.15
CA VAL A 137 -4.84 7.72 17.01
C VAL A 137 -4.42 7.67 15.55
N PHE A 138 -4.96 6.73 14.76
CA PHE A 138 -4.61 6.63 13.34
C PHE A 138 -5.05 7.87 12.54
N ILE A 139 -6.21 8.43 12.87
CA ILE A 139 -6.68 9.71 12.31
C ILE A 139 -5.71 10.84 12.69
N SER A 140 -5.24 10.90 13.94
CA SER A 140 -4.30 11.96 14.35
C SER A 140 -2.91 11.81 13.71
N TRP A 141 -2.57 10.63 13.18
CA TRP A 141 -1.39 10.39 12.35
C TRP A 141 -1.62 10.72 10.87
N GLY A 142 -2.81 11.17 10.47
CA GLY A 142 -3.15 11.51 9.09
C GLY A 142 -3.61 10.32 8.25
N CYS A 143 -3.93 9.17 8.84
CA CYS A 143 -4.49 8.05 8.11
C CYS A 143 -5.94 8.36 7.68
N THR A 144 -6.26 8.03 6.43
CA THR A 144 -7.60 8.22 5.86
C THR A 144 -8.32 6.89 5.66
N THR A 145 -7.57 5.79 5.58
CA THR A 145 -8.11 4.43 5.45
C THR A 145 -7.37 3.47 6.39
N ILE A 146 -8.02 2.34 6.66
CA ILE A 146 -7.47 1.24 7.48
C ILE A 146 -7.67 -0.10 6.78
N GLY A 147 -6.61 -0.89 6.67
CA GLY A 147 -6.59 -2.19 6.00
C GLY A 147 -5.86 -3.25 6.82
N MET A 148 -5.74 -4.44 6.25
CA MET A 148 -5.07 -5.58 6.89
C MET A 148 -4.10 -6.33 5.96
N THR A 149 -3.99 -6.00 4.68
CA THR A 149 -3.30 -6.88 3.70
C THR A 149 -2.19 -6.20 2.89
N GLN A 150 -2.16 -4.87 2.77
CA GLN A 150 -1.14 -4.20 1.94
C GLN A 150 0.29 -4.43 2.43
N THR A 151 0.51 -4.56 3.74
CA THR A 151 1.81 -4.97 4.31
C THR A 151 1.75 -6.42 4.79
N PRO A 152 2.75 -7.26 4.48
CA PRO A 152 4.01 -6.95 3.79
C PRO A 152 3.97 -7.08 2.25
N GLU A 153 2.81 -7.26 1.63
CA GLU A 153 2.68 -7.50 0.18
C GLU A 153 3.42 -6.47 -0.68
N THR A 154 3.21 -5.17 -0.42
CA THR A 154 3.87 -4.07 -1.14
C THR A 154 5.40 -4.10 -0.95
N ILE A 155 5.89 -4.44 0.26
CA ILE A 155 7.32 -4.50 0.58
C ILE A 155 7.99 -5.62 -0.23
N LEU A 156 7.39 -6.81 -0.17
CA LEU A 156 7.89 -8.01 -0.83
C LEU A 156 7.84 -7.88 -2.36
N ALA A 157 6.79 -7.27 -2.91
CA ALA A 157 6.69 -7.04 -4.35
C ALA A 157 7.84 -6.15 -4.84
N LYS A 158 8.15 -5.11 -4.06
CA LYS A 158 9.29 -4.24 -4.33
C LYS A 158 10.62 -5.00 -4.25
N GLU A 159 10.82 -5.87 -3.25
CA GLU A 159 12.06 -6.67 -3.11
C GLU A 159 12.31 -7.57 -4.33
N LEU A 160 11.25 -8.05 -4.97
CA LEU A 160 11.34 -8.87 -6.20
C LEU A 160 11.45 -8.03 -7.49
N GLY A 161 11.46 -6.71 -7.37
CA GLY A 161 11.45 -5.78 -8.51
C GLY A 161 10.19 -5.87 -9.35
N LEU A 162 9.05 -6.17 -8.73
CA LEU A 162 7.74 -6.20 -9.39
C LEU A 162 7.10 -4.81 -9.34
N ALA A 163 6.57 -4.34 -10.47
CA ALA A 163 5.74 -3.14 -10.49
C ALA A 163 4.43 -3.44 -9.72
N TYR A 164 4.18 -2.71 -8.63
CA TYR A 164 3.06 -3.02 -7.73
C TYR A 164 2.08 -1.85 -7.63
N GLY A 165 0.78 -2.14 -7.83
CA GLY A 165 -0.31 -1.18 -7.74
C GLY A 165 -1.49 -1.78 -6.97
N ALA A 166 -2.16 -0.93 -6.18
CA ALA A 166 -3.28 -1.33 -5.33
C ALA A 166 -4.33 -0.23 -5.18
#